data_AF-A0A969EFM5-F1
#
_entry.id   AF-A0A969EFM5-F1
#
_cell.length_a   1.000
_cell.length_b   1.000
_cell.length_c   1.000
_cell.angle_alpha   90.00
_cell.angle_beta   90.00
_cell.angle_gamma   90.00
#
_symmetry.space_group_name_H-M   'P 1'
#
loop_
_entity.id
_entity.type
_entity.pdbx_description
1 polymer ?
#
loop_
_entity_poly.entity_id
_entity_poly.type
_entity_poly.pdbx_seq_one_letter_code
_entity_poly.pdbx_strand_id
1 'polypeptide(L)'
;MMVNPVITPATGDKTPVWERCLSIPGLHGKVPRHSRIAISYQTLEGETVSHDAHSSWAALLQHECDHLDGIVYPMRMTDLALLAYNDEPGNSLAKSRQTPTASIPCSSIW
;
A
#
# COMPACT_ATOMS: atom_id res chain seq x y z
N MET A 1 -3.86 -13.58 13.68
CA MET A 1 -3.07 -12.64 14.52
C MET A 1 -1.61 -13.01 14.36
N MET A 2 -0.74 -12.01 14.20
CA MET A 2 0.70 -12.20 13.99
C MET A 2 1.44 -11.63 15.20
N VAL A 3 2.31 -12.41 15.82
CA VAL A 3 3.15 -11.98 16.94
C VAL A 3 4.59 -11.83 16.43
N ASN A 4 5.26 -10.74 16.81
CA ASN A 4 6.64 -10.43 16.41
C ASN A 4 6.89 -10.56 14.89
N PRO A 5 6.10 -9.90 14.01
CA PRO A 5 6.29 -10.00 12.58
C PRO A 5 7.61 -9.36 12.15
N VAL A 6 8.29 -10.02 11.20
CA VAL A 6 9.49 -9.52 10.53
C VAL A 6 9.25 -9.51 9.04
N ILE A 7 9.42 -8.34 8.42
CA ILE A 7 9.27 -8.13 6.98
C ILE A 7 10.65 -8.03 6.32
N THR A 8 10.86 -8.83 5.28
CA THR A 8 12.03 -8.77 4.42
C THR A 8 11.60 -8.35 3.01
N PRO A 9 12.11 -7.24 2.46
CA PRO A 9 11.84 -6.86 1.07
C PRO A 9 12.30 -7.93 0.09
N ALA A 10 11.41 -8.38 -0.79
CA ALA A 10 11.76 -9.31 -1.87
C ALA A 10 12.05 -8.58 -3.20
N THR A 11 11.76 -7.29 -3.27
CA THR A 11 12.11 -6.39 -4.40
C THR A 11 12.93 -5.21 -3.89
N GLY A 12 13.89 -4.74 -4.69
CA GLY A 12 14.64 -3.51 -4.38
C GLY A 12 13.78 -2.26 -4.53
N ASP A 13 12.95 -2.21 -5.57
CA ASP A 13 12.14 -1.04 -5.87
C ASP A 13 10.84 -1.00 -5.05
N LYS A 14 10.41 0.24 -4.78
CA LYS A 14 9.14 0.57 -4.13
C LYS A 14 8.18 1.21 -5.13
N THR A 15 6.91 0.85 -5.05
CA THR A 15 5.85 1.47 -5.84
C THR A 15 4.96 2.35 -4.95
N PRO A 16 4.55 3.55 -5.39
CA PRO A 16 3.64 4.39 -4.62
C PRO A 16 2.25 3.76 -4.46
N VAL A 17 1.75 3.67 -3.23
CA VAL A 17 0.43 3.14 -2.86
C VAL A 17 -0.33 4.18 -2.07
N TRP A 18 -1.64 4.30 -2.31
CA TRP A 18 -2.51 5.13 -1.49
C TRP A 18 -2.87 4.42 -0.19
N GLU A 19 -2.52 5.02 0.94
CA GLU A 19 -2.79 4.51 2.29
C GLU A 19 -3.82 5.36 3.02
N ARG A 20 -4.57 4.69 3.89
CA ARG A 20 -5.45 5.26 4.90
C ARG A 20 -5.14 4.57 6.22
N CYS A 21 -5.46 5.22 7.33
CA CYS A 21 -5.27 4.64 8.65
C CYS A 21 -6.45 4.94 9.54
N LEU A 22 -6.92 3.95 10.31
CA LEU A 22 -7.97 4.17 11.31
C LEU A 22 -7.50 5.09 12.44
N SER A 23 -6.20 5.12 12.73
CA SER A 23 -5.59 6.02 13.71
C SER A 23 -5.48 7.47 13.21
N ILE A 24 -5.68 7.71 11.92
CA ILE A 24 -5.67 9.05 11.29
C ILE A 24 -6.94 9.19 10.44
N PRO A 25 -8.11 9.35 11.08
CA PRO A 25 -9.38 9.35 10.38
C PRO A 25 -9.49 10.53 9.42
N GLY A 26 -10.15 10.31 8.28
CA GLY A 26 -10.47 11.36 7.31
C GLY A 26 -9.35 11.71 6.33
N LEU A 27 -8.15 11.13 6.44
CA LEU A 27 -7.01 11.41 5.56
C LEU A 27 -6.55 10.17 4.78
N HIS A 28 -5.97 10.42 3.61
CA HIS A 28 -5.19 9.46 2.82
C HIS A 28 -3.94 10.11 2.24
N GLY A 29 -2.92 9.30 1.94
CA GLY A 29 -1.69 9.79 1.32
C GLY A 29 -0.95 8.72 0.54
N LYS A 30 -0.03 9.15 -0.33
CA LYS A 30 0.71 8.25 -1.21
C LYS A 30 2.07 7.89 -0.63
N VAL A 31 2.30 6.60 -0.37
CA VAL A 31 3.49 6.08 0.30
C VAL A 31 4.19 5.05 -0.59
N PRO A 32 5.51 5.14 -0.81
CA PRO A 32 6.26 4.11 -1.52
C PRO A 32 6.41 2.85 -0.65
N ARG A 33 5.94 1.70 -1.17
CA ARG A 33 6.03 0.38 -0.51
C ARG A 33 6.68 -0.66 -1.40
N HIS A 34 7.33 -1.65 -0.81
CA HIS A 34 7.78 -2.82 -1.57
C HIS A 34 6.54 -3.59 -2.05
N SER A 35 6.46 -3.85 -3.35
CA SER A 35 5.33 -4.57 -3.95
C SER A 35 5.38 -6.07 -3.69
N ARG A 36 6.53 -6.59 -3.22
CA ARG A 36 6.69 -7.96 -2.76
C ARG A 36 7.58 -8.00 -1.52
N ILE A 37 7.14 -8.76 -0.52
CA ILE A 37 7.86 -8.99 0.72
C ILE A 37 7.76 -10.47 1.10
N ALA A 38 8.73 -10.96 1.85
CA ALA A 38 8.56 -12.15 2.68
C ALA A 38 8.23 -11.69 4.11
N ILE A 39 7.26 -12.32 4.77
CA ILE A 39 6.92 -12.06 6.16
C ILE A 39 7.06 -13.33 6.99
N SER A 40 7.66 -13.21 8.16
CA SER A 40 7.77 -14.27 9.17
C SER A 40 7.17 -13.78 10.48
N TYR A 41 6.41 -14.62 11.20
CA TYR A 41 5.80 -14.28 12.49
C TYR A 41 5.49 -15.53 13.31
N GLN A 42 5.15 -15.34 14.58
CA GLN A 42 4.67 -16.39 15.47
C GLN A 42 3.14 -16.38 15.58
N THR A 43 2.53 -17.57 15.61
CA THR A 43 1.12 -17.71 16.00
C THR A 43 0.97 -17.55 17.52
N LEU A 44 -0.27 -17.57 18.02
CA LEU A 44 -0.51 -17.52 19.47
C LEU A 44 0.01 -18.76 20.20
N GLU A 45 0.13 -19.87 19.48
CA GLU A 45 0.64 -21.16 19.96
C GLU A 45 2.17 -21.21 19.93
N GLY A 46 2.84 -20.16 19.41
CA GLY A 46 4.30 -20.07 19.31
C GLY A 46 4.90 -20.67 18.04
N GLU A 47 4.07 -21.20 17.15
CA GLU A 47 4.53 -21.77 15.88
C GLU A 47 5.00 -20.66 14.93
N THR A 48 6.10 -20.90 14.21
CA THR A 48 6.65 -19.94 13.25
C THR A 48 6.07 -20.18 11.87
N VAL A 49 5.48 -19.13 11.29
CA VAL A 49 4.89 -19.13 9.95
C VAL A 49 5.63 -18.15 9.07
N SER A 50 5.93 -18.54 7.83
CA SER A 50 6.57 -17.68 6.83
C SER A 50 5.93 -17.85 5.46
N HIS A 51 5.67 -16.74 4.78
CA HIS A 51 5.16 -16.74 3.41
C HIS A 51 5.45 -15.42 2.69
N ASP A 52 5.31 -15.45 1.36
CA ASP A 52 5.39 -14.25 0.53
C ASP A 52 4.05 -13.48 0.55
N ALA A 53 4.15 -12.16 0.40
CA ALA A 53 3.01 -11.27 0.20
C ALA A 53 3.28 -10.31 -0.97
N HIS A 54 2.22 -9.93 -1.68
CA HIS A 54 2.31 -9.18 -2.93
C HIS A 54 1.32 -8.00 -2.97
N SER A 55 1.63 -7.01 -3.79
CA SER A 55 0.75 -5.90 -4.17
C SER A 55 0.14 -5.19 -2.96
N SER A 56 -1.18 -5.02 -2.92
CA SER A 56 -1.90 -4.36 -1.81
C SER A 56 -1.70 -5.08 -0.47
N TRP A 57 -1.57 -6.41 -0.48
CA TRP A 57 -1.35 -7.17 0.75
C TRP A 57 0.04 -6.91 1.35
N ALA A 58 1.07 -6.82 0.50
CA ALA A 58 2.41 -6.43 0.94
C ALA A 58 2.41 -5.02 1.56
N ALA A 59 1.69 -4.07 0.94
CA ALA A 59 1.59 -2.71 1.45
C ALA A 59 0.87 -2.64 2.81
N LEU A 60 -0.23 -3.37 2.97
CA LEU A 60 -0.97 -3.43 4.22
C LEU A 60 -0.14 -4.03 5.35
N LEU A 61 0.58 -5.13 5.11
CA LEU A 61 1.46 -5.71 6.13
C LEU A 61 2.59 -4.75 6.55
N GLN A 62 3.19 -4.03 5.61
CA GLN A 62 4.16 -2.98 5.90
C GLN A 62 3.54 -1.83 6.73
N HIS A 63 2.30 -1.44 6.43
CA HIS A 63 1.56 -0.43 7.20
C HIS A 63 1.30 -0.87 8.64
N GLU A 64 0.81 -2.10 8.85
CA GLU A 64 0.55 -2.60 10.19
C GLU A 64 1.83 -2.82 10.99
N CYS A 65 2.93 -3.23 10.35
CA CYS A 65 4.22 -3.35 11.03
C CYS A 65 4.80 -1.98 11.41
N ASP A 66 4.61 -0.93 10.59
CA ASP A 66 5.02 0.43 10.96
C ASP A 66 4.37 0.87 12.29
N HIS A 67 3.11 0.50 12.55
CA HIS A 67 2.46 0.82 13.84
C HIS A 67 3.15 0.18 15.03
N LEU A 68 3.75 -1.01 14.88
CA LEU A 68 4.52 -1.67 15.94
C LEU A 68 5.79 -0.89 16.29
N ASP A 69 6.34 -0.16 15.32
CA ASP A 69 7.49 0.74 15.48
C ASP A 69 7.07 2.18 15.86
N GLY A 70 5.77 2.43 16.10
CA GLY A 70 5.24 3.76 16.38
C GLY A 70 5.27 4.72 15.18
N ILE A 71 5.35 4.18 13.96
CA ILE A 71 5.39 4.92 12.70
C ILE A 71 4.00 4.92 12.07
N VAL A 72 3.55 6.09 11.63
CA VAL A 72 2.32 6.23 10.83
C VAL A 72 2.63 6.61 9.39
N TYR A 73 1.72 6.28 8.47
CA TYR A 73 1.96 6.42 7.03
C TYR A 73 2.45 7.81 6.57
N PRO A 74 2.02 8.96 7.16
CA PRO A 74 2.52 10.27 6.72
C PRO A 74 4.03 10.43 6.91
N MET A 75 4.62 9.73 7.90
CA MET A 75 6.07 9.73 8.15
C MET A 75 6.86 8.98 7.07
N ARG A 76 6.20 8.13 6.28
CA ARG A 76 6.79 7.37 5.16
C ARG A 76 6.54 8.03 3.80
N MET A 77 5.75 9.09 3.74
CA MET A 77 5.49 9.83 2.50
C MET A 77 6.76 10.55 2.02
N THR A 78 7.01 10.52 0.71
CA THR A 78 8.09 11.28 0.07
C THR A 78 7.64 12.66 -0.41
N ASP A 79 6.33 12.86 -0.56
CA ASP A 79 5.73 14.11 -1.00
C ASP A 79 4.44 14.38 -0.21
N LEU A 80 4.48 15.32 0.73
CA LEU A 80 3.34 15.70 1.55
C LEU A 80 2.25 16.45 0.77
N ALA A 81 2.53 16.95 -0.43
CA ALA A 81 1.50 17.54 -1.30
C ALA A 81 0.46 16.50 -1.78
N LEU A 82 0.76 15.20 -1.59
CA LEU A 82 -0.16 14.10 -1.87
C LEU A 82 -0.96 13.66 -0.63
N LEU A 83 -0.91 14.40 0.49
CA LEU A 83 -1.81 14.18 1.62
C LEU A 83 -3.13 14.90 1.36
N ALA A 84 -4.26 14.20 1.47
CA ALA A 84 -5.58 14.77 1.18
C ALA A 84 -6.67 14.20 2.10
N TYR A 85 -7.79 14.92 2.20
CA TYR A 85 -9.00 14.41 2.86
C TYR A 85 -9.67 13.32 2.03
N ASN A 86 -10.25 12.31 2.66
CA ASN A 86 -10.90 11.18 1.97
C ASN A 86 -12.08 11.60 1.08
N ASP A 87 -12.73 12.71 1.42
CA ASP A 87 -13.87 13.25 0.67
C ASP A 87 -13.41 14.10 -0.53
N GLU A 88 -12.12 14.42 -0.60
CA GLU A 88 -11.50 15.04 -1.75
C GLU A 88 -10.85 13.94 -2.61
N PRO A 89 -11.03 13.93 -3.94
CA PRO A 89 -10.27 13.06 -4.81
C PRO A 89 -8.81 13.53 -4.77
N GLY A 90 -8.02 13.01 -3.82
CA GLY A 90 -6.64 13.43 -3.57
C GLY A 90 -5.86 13.42 -4.87
N ASN A 91 -5.37 14.59 -5.29
CA ASN A 91 -4.82 14.91 -6.61
C ASN A 91 -4.71 13.73 -7.59
N SER A 92 -5.86 13.20 -8.03
CA SER A 92 -5.95 12.19 -9.08
C SER A 92 -5.80 12.84 -10.46
N LEU A 93 -5.27 14.07 -10.51
CA LEU A 93 -5.13 14.92 -11.67
C LEU A 93 -3.67 15.37 -11.86
N ALA A 94 -2.70 14.52 -11.54
CA ALA A 94 -1.44 14.52 -12.29
C ALA A 94 -1.74 13.98 -13.70
N LYS A 95 -2.22 14.86 -14.57
CA LYS A 95 -2.63 14.63 -15.97
C LYS A 95 -1.76 13.56 -16.66
N SER A 96 -2.24 12.33 -16.74
CA SER A 96 -1.85 11.44 -17.84
C SER A 96 -2.38 12.10 -19.12
N ARG A 97 -1.51 12.64 -19.97
CA ARG A 97 -1.89 12.98 -21.34
C ARG A 97 -2.38 11.70 -22.01
N GLN A 98 -3.68 11.47 -22.03
CA GLN A 98 -4.29 10.49 -22.91
C GLN A 98 -4.27 11.09 -24.31
N THR A 99 -3.40 10.56 -25.16
CA THR A 99 -3.56 10.64 -26.61
C THR A 99 -4.87 9.91 -26.95
N PRO A 100 -5.74 10.47 -27.82
CA PRO A 100 -7.04 9.88 -28.07
C PRO A 100 -6.87 8.59 -28.89
N THR A 101 -7.12 7.44 -28.27
CA THR A 101 -7.27 6.17 -29.00
C THR A 101 -8.76 5.88 -29.13
N ALA A 102 -9.20 5.75 -30.37
CA ALA A 102 -10.59 5.50 -30.76
C ALA A 102 -11.18 4.28 -30.05
N SER A 103 -12.41 4.43 -29.55
CA SER A 103 -13.21 3.41 -28.90
C SER A 103 -13.84 2.43 -29.92
N ILE A 104 -13.68 1.12 -29.67
CA ILE A 104 -14.39 0.04 -30.37
C ILE A 104 -15.48 -0.51 -29.42
N PRO A 105 -16.74 -0.65 -29.84
CA PRO A 105 -17.84 -1.07 -28.98
C PRO A 105 -17.89 -2.58 -28.69
N CYS A 106 -18.49 -2.92 -27.56
CA CYS A 106 -18.50 -4.21 -26.86
C CYS A 106 -19.44 -5.29 -27.47
N SER A 107 -19.66 -5.32 -28.78
CA SER A 107 -20.57 -6.29 -29.42
C SER A 107 -19.87 -7.44 -30.16
N SER A 108 -18.65 -7.82 -29.76
CA SER A 108 -17.84 -8.78 -30.53
C SER A 108 -17.15 -9.87 -29.71
N ILE A 109 -17.60 -10.12 -28.48
CA ILE A 109 -17.12 -11.26 -27.68
C ILE A 109 -18.34 -11.86 -26.95
N TRP A 110 -19.07 -12.69 -27.67
CA TRP A 110 -19.78 -13.84 -27.11
C TRP A 110 -18.93 -15.07 -27.37
#